data_AF-A0A1C5YZ19-F1
#
_entry.id   AF-A0A1C5YZ19-F1
#
_cell.length_a   1.000
_cell.length_b   1.000
_cell.length_c   1.000
_cell.angle_alpha   90.00
_cell.angle_beta   90.00
_cell.angle_gamma   90.00
#
_symmetry.space_group_name_H-M   'P 1'
#
loop_
_entity.id
_entity.type
_entity.pdbx_description
1 polymer ?
#
loop_
_entity_poly.entity_id
_entity_poly.type
_entity_poly.pdbx_seq_one_letter_code
_entity_poly.pdbx_strand_id
1 'polypeptide(L)'
;MYSLSKPQIQSAISQEFAAINEKQLGQILKVLTAFRNVCAHGERLFSYRCARHEIPDLPLHKKLTIPRKGSQYICGKRDYFSVMLTFRYLLPNEEFLAYKGHLSQLLARAIKRNQQISEAELLEIMGLPSNWKRITAYKKA
;
A
#
# COMPACT_ATOMS: atom_id res chain seq x y z
N MET A 1 14.03 -13.01 3.89
CA MET A 1 14.18 -12.87 5.36
C MET A 1 13.00 -13.51 6.09
N TYR A 2 11.75 -13.09 5.89
CA TYR A 2 10.56 -13.80 6.42
C TYR A 2 10.37 -15.22 5.83
N SER A 3 10.36 -15.33 4.51
CA SER A 3 10.15 -16.62 3.80
C SER A 3 11.24 -17.68 4.02
N LEU A 4 12.37 -17.28 4.64
CA LEU A 4 13.48 -18.19 4.97
C LEU A 4 13.40 -18.66 6.43
N SER A 5 12.45 -18.13 7.21
CA SER A 5 12.26 -18.52 8.60
C SER A 5 11.55 -19.87 8.69
N LYS A 6 11.72 -20.59 9.80
CA LYS A 6 10.98 -21.84 10.04
C LYS A 6 9.46 -21.56 10.05
N PRO A 7 8.60 -22.50 9.60
CA PRO A 7 7.15 -22.31 9.57
C PRO A 7 6.55 -21.84 10.90
N GLN A 8 7.03 -22.38 12.02
CA GLN A 8 6.59 -21.98 13.37
C GLN A 8 6.83 -20.48 13.64
N ILE A 9 7.97 -19.95 13.19
CA ILE A 9 8.30 -18.52 13.32
C ILE A 9 7.44 -17.68 12.38
N GLN A 10 7.20 -18.14 11.15
CA GLN A 10 6.33 -17.44 10.20
C GLN A 10 4.90 -17.31 10.74
N SER A 11 4.39 -18.41 11.31
CA SER A 11 3.08 -18.47 11.96
C SER A 11 3.00 -17.54 13.16
N ALA A 12 3.96 -17.62 14.08
CA ALA A 12 4.04 -16.75 15.26
C ALA A 12 4.05 -15.26 14.89
N ILE A 13 4.89 -14.85 13.93
CA ILE A 13 4.93 -13.45 13.46
C ILE A 13 3.59 -13.03 12.82
N SER A 14 2.93 -13.91 12.08
CA SER A 14 1.66 -13.56 11.42
C SER A 14 0.52 -13.31 12.41
N GLN A 15 0.55 -13.96 13.58
CA GLN A 15 -0.47 -13.80 14.61
C GLN A 15 -0.48 -12.39 15.23
N GLU A 16 0.62 -11.64 15.14
CA GLU A 16 0.69 -10.23 15.54
C GLU A 16 -0.17 -9.31 14.66
N PHE A 17 -0.64 -9.79 13.51
CA PHE A 17 -1.44 -9.02 12.55
C PHE A 17 -2.85 -9.61 12.40
N ALA A 18 -3.78 -9.23 13.28
CA ALA A 18 -5.13 -9.80 13.38
C ALA A 18 -5.95 -9.88 12.07
N ALA A 19 -5.67 -9.04 11.06
CA ALA A 19 -6.40 -9.00 9.80
C ALA A 19 -5.64 -9.61 8.61
N ILE A 20 -4.47 -10.22 8.84
CA ILE A 20 -3.56 -10.73 7.81
C ILE A 20 -3.09 -12.13 8.21
N ASN A 21 -3.29 -13.13 7.35
CA ASN A 21 -2.74 -14.47 7.58
C ASN A 21 -1.28 -14.60 7.09
N GLU A 22 -0.63 -15.70 7.44
CA GLU A 22 0.76 -16.02 7.10
C GLU A 22 1.07 -15.86 5.60
N LYS A 23 0.23 -16.43 4.73
CA LYS A 23 0.40 -16.36 3.27
C LYS A 23 0.30 -14.93 2.76
N GLN A 24 -0.70 -14.19 3.23
CA GLN A 24 -0.92 -12.79 2.89
C GLN A 24 0.25 -11.91 3.37
N LEU A 25 0.75 -12.14 4.59
CA LEU A 25 1.91 -11.45 5.13
C LEU A 25 3.14 -11.67 4.25
N GLY A 26 3.40 -12.91 3.85
CA GLY A 26 4.49 -13.25 2.94
C GLY A 26 4.41 -12.52 1.59
N GLN A 27 3.22 -12.36 1.02
CA GLN A 27 3.01 -11.59 -0.22
C GLN A 27 3.25 -10.09 -0.01
N ILE A 28 2.70 -9.53 1.07
CA ILE A 28 2.86 -8.14 1.45
C ILE A 28 4.35 -7.78 1.63
N LEU A 29 5.10 -8.61 2.36
CA LEU A 29 6.52 -8.36 2.62
C LEU A 29 7.38 -8.38 1.36
N LYS A 30 7.02 -9.17 0.34
CA LYS A 30 7.70 -9.15 -0.97
C LYS A 30 7.52 -7.81 -1.68
N VAL A 31 6.29 -7.26 -1.67
CA VAL A 31 6.01 -5.95 -2.25
C VAL A 31 6.75 -4.85 -1.48
N LEU A 32 6.67 -4.84 -0.14
CA LEU A 32 7.42 -3.87 0.68
C LEU A 32 8.93 -3.93 0.45
N THR A 33 9.49 -5.13 0.26
CA THR A 33 10.92 -5.29 -0.06
C THR A 33 11.27 -4.61 -1.37
N ALA A 34 10.43 -4.73 -2.41
CA ALA A 34 10.65 -4.06 -3.68
C ALA A 34 10.60 -2.53 -3.53
N PHE A 35 9.58 -2.00 -2.86
CA PHE A 35 9.48 -0.56 -2.60
C PHE A 35 10.63 -0.02 -1.73
N ARG A 36 11.09 -0.78 -0.74
CA ARG A 36 12.27 -0.44 0.06
C ARG A 36 13.51 -0.33 -0.81
N ASN A 37 13.71 -1.25 -1.75
CA ASN A 37 14.87 -1.22 -2.65
C ASN A 37 14.83 0.01 -3.56
N VAL A 38 13.66 0.37 -4.11
CA VAL A 38 13.47 1.61 -4.87
C VAL A 38 13.92 2.82 -4.05
N CYS A 39 13.48 2.91 -2.79
CA CYS A 39 13.93 3.98 -1.88
C CYS A 39 15.45 3.97 -1.66
N ALA A 40 16.04 2.79 -1.46
CA ALA A 40 17.48 2.65 -1.20
C ALA A 40 18.35 3.02 -2.40
N HIS A 41 17.84 2.84 -3.63
CA HIS A 41 18.51 3.23 -4.86
C HIS A 41 18.23 4.69 -5.29
N GLY A 42 17.41 5.43 -4.54
CA GLY A 42 17.02 6.80 -4.90
C GLY A 42 16.14 6.87 -6.15
N GLU A 43 15.50 5.75 -6.53
CA GLU A 43 14.62 5.68 -7.68
C GLU A 43 13.27 6.37 -7.40
N ARG A 44 12.54 6.68 -8.47
CA ARG A 44 11.25 7.37 -8.38
C ARG A 44 10.17 6.47 -7.77
N LEU A 45 9.86 6.73 -6.49
CA LEU A 45 8.91 5.94 -5.72
C LEU A 45 7.45 6.06 -6.17
N PHE A 46 6.97 7.29 -6.43
CA PHE A 46 5.54 7.56 -6.58
C PHE A 46 4.92 6.93 -7.84
N SER A 47 5.71 6.76 -8.90
CA SER A 47 5.28 6.13 -10.15
C SER A 47 5.72 4.67 -10.28
N TYR A 48 6.42 4.13 -9.28
CA TYR A 48 6.91 2.77 -9.34
C TYR A 48 5.75 1.76 -9.36
N ARG A 49 5.97 0.65 -10.07
CA ARG A 49 5.08 -0.50 -10.14
C ARG A 49 5.90 -1.76 -9.93
N CYS A 50 5.54 -2.56 -8.92
CA CYS A 50 6.21 -3.83 -8.67
C CYS A 50 5.95 -4.78 -9.84
N ALA A 51 7.02 -5.25 -10.48
CA ALA A 51 6.93 -6.05 -11.70
C ALA A 51 6.52 -7.51 -11.43
N ARG A 52 6.94 -8.08 -10.30
CA ARG A 52 6.86 -9.53 -10.05
C ARG A 52 5.92 -9.90 -8.90
N HIS A 53 5.52 -8.94 -8.07
CA HIS A 53 4.79 -9.20 -6.85
C HIS A 53 3.60 -8.24 -6.70
N GLU A 54 2.55 -8.75 -6.08
CA GLU A 54 1.38 -7.98 -5.69
C GLU A 54 0.95 -8.36 -4.27
N ILE A 55 0.30 -7.41 -3.60
CA ILE A 55 -0.37 -7.70 -2.33
C ILE A 55 -1.65 -8.51 -2.61
N PRO A 56 -2.15 -9.30 -1.66
CA PRO A 56 -3.41 -10.03 -1.81
C PRO A 56 -4.60 -9.09 -1.97
N ASP A 57 -5.73 -9.63 -2.42
CA ASP A 57 -7.00 -8.93 -2.32
C ASP A 57 -7.37 -8.79 -0.85
N LEU A 58 -7.38 -7.55 -0.36
CA LEU A 58 -7.71 -7.18 1.02
C LEU A 58 -9.11 -6.57 1.11
N PRO A 59 -9.85 -6.73 2.22
CA PRO A 59 -11.18 -6.14 2.43
C PRO A 59 -11.27 -4.65 2.07
N LEU A 60 -10.22 -3.87 2.34
CA LEU A 60 -10.21 -2.44 2.03
C LEU A 60 -10.27 -2.13 0.53
N HIS A 61 -9.80 -3.00 -0.37
CA HIS A 61 -9.99 -2.79 -1.81
C HIS A 61 -11.49 -2.72 -2.16
N LYS A 62 -12.28 -3.64 -1.60
CA LYS A 62 -13.73 -3.67 -1.78
C LYS A 62 -14.42 -2.50 -1.09
N LYS A 63 -14.06 -2.20 0.17
CA LYS A 63 -14.69 -1.10 0.96
C LYS A 63 -14.42 0.28 0.35
N LEU A 64 -13.28 0.46 -0.33
CA LEU A 64 -12.94 1.65 -1.11
C LEU A 64 -13.51 1.64 -2.54
N THR A 65 -14.32 0.63 -2.89
CA THR A 65 -14.95 0.51 -4.21
C THR A 65 -13.95 0.63 -5.36
N ILE A 66 -12.76 0.02 -5.21
CA ILE A 66 -11.73 0.04 -6.26
C ILE A 66 -12.24 -0.76 -7.47
N PRO A 67 -12.21 -0.21 -8.69
CA PRO A 67 -12.65 -0.93 -9.87
C PRO A 67 -11.81 -2.18 -10.14
N ARG A 68 -12.42 -3.16 -10.82
CA ARG A 68 -11.75 -4.39 -11.26
C ARG A 68 -11.76 -4.49 -12.78
N LYS A 69 -10.70 -5.07 -13.33
CA LYS A 69 -10.64 -5.55 -14.72
C LYS A 69 -10.58 -7.07 -14.67
N GLY A 70 -11.69 -7.72 -15.03
CA GLY A 70 -11.87 -9.14 -14.77
C GLY A 70 -11.83 -9.44 -13.27
N SER A 71 -10.98 -10.37 -12.86
CA SER A 71 -10.81 -10.74 -11.44
C SER A 71 -9.82 -9.85 -10.68
N GLN A 72 -9.13 -8.90 -11.33
CA GLN A 72 -8.04 -8.14 -10.70
C GLN A 72 -8.44 -6.69 -10.42
N TYR A 73 -8.07 -6.15 -9.26
CA TYR A 73 -8.20 -4.72 -8.99
C TYR A 73 -7.25 -3.91 -9.89
N ILE A 74 -7.73 -2.77 -10.40
CA ILE A 74 -6.94 -1.95 -11.34
C ILE A 74 -5.79 -1.20 -10.66
N CYS A 75 -5.90 -0.94 -9.36
CA CYS A 75 -4.88 -0.31 -8.53
C CYS A 75 -4.89 -0.89 -7.09
N GLY A 76 -3.91 -0.48 -6.27
CA GLY A 76 -3.75 -0.94 -4.89
C GLY A 76 -3.04 -2.29 -4.75
N LYS A 77 -2.56 -2.87 -5.85
CA LYS A 77 -1.99 -4.24 -5.88
C LYS A 77 -0.47 -4.26 -5.94
N ARG A 78 0.11 -3.38 -6.76
CA ARG A 78 1.55 -3.34 -7.09
C ARG A 78 2.11 -1.92 -7.18
N ASP A 79 1.30 -0.92 -6.86
CA ASP A 79 1.58 0.51 -6.98
C ASP A 79 1.84 1.14 -5.62
N TYR A 80 2.07 2.45 -5.57
CA TYR A 80 2.28 3.13 -4.29
C TYR A 80 1.07 2.95 -3.35
N PHE A 81 -0.15 2.89 -3.90
CA PHE A 81 -1.32 2.65 -3.08
C PHE A 81 -1.33 1.28 -2.40
N SER A 82 -0.70 0.25 -3.00
CA SER A 82 -0.46 -1.03 -2.32
C SER A 82 0.37 -0.88 -1.04
N VAL A 83 1.35 0.03 -1.01
CA VAL A 83 2.14 0.34 0.20
C VAL A 83 1.27 0.99 1.26
N MET A 84 0.42 1.95 0.88
CA MET A 84 -0.53 2.58 1.80
C MET A 84 -1.51 1.56 2.38
N LEU A 85 -2.07 0.67 1.57
CA LEU A 85 -2.93 -0.41 2.03
C LEU A 85 -2.18 -1.30 3.01
N THR A 86 -0.98 -1.76 2.66
CA THR A 86 -0.13 -2.54 3.54
C THR A 86 0.11 -1.85 4.88
N PHE A 87 0.50 -0.58 4.89
CA PHE A 87 0.70 0.17 6.14
C PHE A 87 -0.58 0.27 6.96
N ARG A 88 -1.74 0.42 6.32
CA ARG A 88 -3.02 0.40 7.03
C ARG A 88 -3.22 -0.94 7.75
N TYR A 89 -2.81 -2.05 7.16
CA TYR A 89 -2.95 -3.38 7.79
C TYR A 89 -1.89 -3.64 8.86
N LEU A 90 -0.62 -3.30 8.60
CA LEU A 90 0.52 -3.72 9.43
C LEU A 90 0.90 -2.71 10.52
N LEU A 91 0.65 -1.41 10.35
CA LEU A 91 1.04 -0.43 11.36
C LEU A 91 -0.03 -0.28 12.45
N PRO A 92 0.40 0.09 13.67
CA PRO A 92 -0.49 0.67 14.68
C PRO A 92 -1.31 1.82 14.10
N ASN A 93 -2.52 2.01 14.63
CA ASN A 93 -3.45 2.98 14.05
C ASN A 93 -2.90 4.42 14.10
N GLU A 94 -2.24 4.79 15.18
CA GLU A 94 -1.66 6.11 15.38
C GLU A 94 -0.53 6.39 14.38
N GLU A 95 0.40 5.45 14.20
CA GLU A 95 1.48 5.55 13.22
C GLU A 95 0.94 5.68 11.79
N PHE A 96 -0.09 4.89 11.45
CA PHE A 96 -0.71 4.98 10.14
C PHE A 96 -1.38 6.35 9.92
N LEU A 97 -2.04 6.92 10.93
CA LEU A 97 -2.64 8.25 10.84
C LEU A 97 -1.57 9.34 10.66
N ALA A 98 -0.45 9.24 11.37
CA ALA A 98 0.68 10.15 11.20
C ALA A 98 1.25 10.07 9.77
N TYR A 99 1.53 8.86 9.28
CA TYR A 99 1.96 8.61 7.89
C TYR A 99 0.99 9.22 6.86
N LYS A 100 -0.30 8.93 7.00
CA LYS A 100 -1.35 9.44 6.09
C LYS A 100 -1.41 10.97 6.11
N GLY A 101 -1.27 11.57 7.29
CA GLY A 101 -1.22 13.02 7.47
C GLY A 101 -0.04 13.64 6.71
N HIS A 102 1.16 13.11 6.92
CA HIS A 102 2.38 13.57 6.23
C HIS A 102 2.27 13.42 4.71
N LEU A 103 1.78 12.28 4.21
CA LEU A 103 1.59 12.09 2.78
C LEU A 103 0.56 13.08 2.21
N SER A 104 -0.55 13.32 2.92
CA SER A 104 -1.56 14.29 2.48
C SER A 104 -0.97 15.69 2.33
N GLN A 105 -0.14 16.11 3.29
CA GLN A 105 0.56 17.39 3.23
C GLN A 105 1.59 17.43 2.10
N LEU A 106 2.33 16.33 1.89
CA LEU A 106 3.33 16.23 0.82
C LEU A 106 2.67 16.36 -0.56
N LEU A 107 1.56 15.65 -0.79
CA LEU A 107 0.78 15.74 -2.04
C LEU A 107 0.26 17.15 -2.27
N ALA A 108 -0.35 17.77 -1.25
CA ALA A 108 -0.86 19.15 -1.36
C ALA A 108 0.27 20.14 -1.71
N ARG A 109 1.46 19.98 -1.11
CA ARG A 109 2.65 20.80 -1.45
C ARG A 109 3.14 20.52 -2.87
N ALA A 110 3.18 19.26 -3.29
CA ALA A 110 3.63 18.88 -4.63
C ALA A 110 2.73 19.47 -5.71
N ILE A 111 1.40 19.35 -5.55
CA ILE A 111 0.40 19.90 -6.46
C ILE A 111 0.48 21.43 -6.51
N LYS A 112 0.60 22.10 -5.35
CA LYS A 112 0.71 23.57 -5.31
C LYS A 112 1.98 24.08 -5.99
N ARG A 113 3.08 23.34 -5.91
CA ARG A 113 4.40 23.74 -6.47
C ARG A 113 4.58 23.33 -7.92
N ASN A 114 3.87 22.31 -8.39
CA ASN A 114 4.00 21.77 -9.72
C ASN A 114 2.74 22.09 -10.53
N GLN A 115 2.84 23.03 -11.47
CA GLN A 115 1.74 23.39 -12.37
C GLN A 115 1.62 22.48 -13.60
N GLN A 116 2.53 21.51 -13.76
CA GLN A 116 2.56 20.61 -14.93
C GLN A 116 1.73 19.34 -14.74
N ILE A 117 1.38 18.99 -13.50
CA ILE A 117 0.61 17.79 -13.20
C ILE A 117 -0.56 18.13 -12.28
N SER A 118 -1.77 17.76 -12.69
CA SER A 118 -2.96 17.92 -11.87
C SER A 118 -2.95 16.94 -10.67
N GLU A 119 -3.77 17.22 -9.65
CA GLU A 119 -3.98 16.29 -8.55
C GLU A 119 -4.46 14.92 -9.06
N ALA A 120 -5.40 14.91 -10.00
CA ALA A 120 -5.97 13.67 -10.54
C ALA A 120 -4.91 12.80 -11.22
N GLU A 121 -4.08 13.39 -12.08
CA GLU A 121 -2.99 12.69 -12.76
C GLU A 121 -1.95 12.17 -11.77
N LEU A 122 -1.58 12.97 -10.75
CA LEU A 122 -0.63 12.52 -9.74
C LEU A 122 -1.18 11.33 -8.94
N LEU A 123 -2.45 11.39 -8.53
CA LEU A 123 -3.10 10.29 -7.83
C LEU A 123 -3.17 9.03 -8.71
N GLU A 124 -3.49 9.16 -9.98
CA GLU A 124 -3.50 8.05 -10.95
C GLU A 124 -2.11 7.41 -11.11
N ILE A 125 -1.06 8.22 -11.28
CA ILE A 125 0.32 7.74 -11.34
C ILE A 125 0.71 6.99 -10.06
N MET A 126 0.20 7.39 -8.90
CA MET A 126 0.44 6.70 -7.64
C MET A 126 -0.45 5.46 -7.43
N GLY A 127 -1.50 5.29 -8.24
CA GLY A 127 -2.52 4.26 -8.05
C GLY A 127 -3.51 4.58 -6.92
N LEU A 128 -3.54 5.83 -6.45
CA LEU A 128 -4.45 6.30 -5.42
C LEU A 128 -5.84 6.54 -6.03
N PRO A 129 -6.90 5.83 -5.61
CA PRO A 129 -8.25 6.16 -6.05
C PRO A 129 -8.68 7.53 -5.49
N SER A 130 -9.62 8.22 -6.13
CA SER A 130 -10.07 9.56 -5.70
C SER A 130 -10.54 9.61 -4.23
N ASN A 131 -11.07 8.49 -3.72
CA ASN A 131 -11.54 8.33 -2.35
C ASN A 131 -10.49 7.75 -1.38
N TRP A 132 -9.19 7.69 -1.75
CA TRP A 132 -8.14 7.05 -0.95
C TRP A 132 -8.07 7.54 0.50
N LYS A 133 -8.40 8.82 0.74
CA LYS A 133 -8.44 9.41 2.09
C LYS A 133 -9.47 8.72 3.01
N ARG A 134 -10.47 8.02 2.46
CA ARG A 134 -11.46 7.24 3.22
C ARG A 134 -10.92 5.92 3.77
N ILE A 135 -9.67 5.55 3.47
CA ILE A 135 -9.06 4.29 3.96
C ILE A 135 -9.12 4.12 5.49
N THR A 136 -9.19 5.22 6.25
CA THR A 136 -9.33 5.21 7.71
C THR A 136 -10.78 5.14 8.20
N ALA A 137 -11.76 5.36 7.33
CA ALA A 137 -13.19 5.30 7.67
C ALA A 137 -13.70 3.85 7.79
N TYR A 138 -12.88 2.86 7.41
CA TYR A 138 -13.27 1.47 7.34
C TYR A 138 -12.44 0.60 8.29
N LYS A 139 -13.09 -0.43 8.85
CA LYS A 139 -12.43 -1.50 9.61
C LYS A 139 -11.57 -2.38 8.69
N LYS A 140 -10.43 -2.85 9.20
CA LYS A 140 -9.45 -3.69 8.47
C LYS A 140 -10.00 -5.10 8.20
N ALA A 141 -10.77 -5.63 9.16
CA ALA A 141 -11.66 -6.78 9.05
C ALA A 141 -13.10 -6.28 8.84
#